data_AF-A0A6L7WLI6-F1
#
_entry.id   AF-A0A6L7WLI6-F1
#
_cell.length_a   1.000
_cell.length_b   1.000
_cell.length_c   1.000
_cell.angle_alpha   90.00
_cell.angle_beta   90.00
_cell.angle_gamma   90.00
#
_symmetry.space_group_name_H-M   'P 1'
#
loop_
_entity.id
_entity.type
_entity.pdbx_description
1 polymer ?
#
loop_
_entity_poly.entity_id
_entity_poly.type
_entity_poly.pdbx_seq_one_letter_code
_entity_poly.pdbx_strand_id
1 'polypeptide(L)'
;MPPAGRPRPDEAVSAGLVSWLETALDREAAASPDPGAPAIHRLNRAEYRNAVRDLLGLDLDHARDLPADDSGYGFDNIGDVLTVSPLHVEQYVA
;
A
#
# COMPACT_ATOMS: atom_id res chain seq x y z
N MET A 1 -9.28 0.63 -15.44
CA MET A 1 -9.13 -0.03 -16.76
C MET A 1 -10.46 0.04 -17.50
N PRO A 2 -10.49 0.33 -18.82
CA PRO A 2 -11.73 0.24 -19.57
C PRO A 2 -12.26 -1.21 -19.53
N PRO A 3 -13.59 -1.40 -19.60
CA PRO A 3 -14.19 -2.73 -19.69
C PRO A 3 -13.56 -3.56 -20.81
N ALA A 4 -13.50 -4.88 -20.61
CA ALA A 4 -12.92 -5.79 -21.59
C ALA A 4 -13.53 -5.57 -22.98
N GLY A 5 -12.67 -5.50 -24.00
CA GLY A 5 -13.06 -5.31 -25.40
C GLY A 5 -13.25 -3.85 -25.85
N ARG A 6 -13.11 -2.86 -24.97
CA ARG A 6 -13.12 -1.45 -25.38
C ARG A 6 -11.70 -0.94 -25.66
N PRO A 7 -11.52 -0.09 -26.69
CA PRO A 7 -10.24 0.56 -26.93
C PRO A 7 -9.86 1.40 -25.71
N ARG A 8 -8.57 1.42 -25.38
CA ARG A 8 -8.05 2.39 -24.41
C ARG A 8 -8.22 3.81 -24.96
N PRO A 9 -8.43 4.82 -24.10
CA PRO A 9 -8.29 6.21 -24.51
C PRO A 9 -6.93 6.45 -25.15
N ASP A 10 -6.85 7.46 -26.02
CA ASP A 10 -5.55 7.89 -26.53
C ASP A 10 -4.68 8.48 -25.40
N GLU A 11 -3.37 8.52 -25.63
CA GLU A 11 -2.41 8.96 -24.63
C GLU A 11 -2.65 10.41 -24.18
N ALA A 12 -3.09 11.28 -25.10
CA ALA A 12 -3.34 12.68 -24.80
C ALA A 12 -4.53 12.86 -23.84
N VAL A 13 -5.59 12.08 -24.03
CA VAL A 13 -6.77 12.06 -23.15
C VAL A 13 -6.39 11.49 -21.79
N SER A 14 -5.62 10.39 -21.75
CA SER A 14 -5.15 9.82 -20.49
C SER A 14 -4.25 10.79 -19.71
N ALA A 15 -3.28 11.42 -20.37
CA ALA A 15 -2.40 12.41 -19.76
C ALA A 15 -3.18 13.65 -19.28
N GLY A 16 -4.16 14.12 -20.07
CA GLY A 16 -5.03 15.23 -19.70
C GLY A 16 -5.87 14.93 -18.47
N LEU A 17 -6.42 13.72 -18.36
CA LEU A 17 -7.16 13.27 -17.18
C LEU A 17 -6.27 13.23 -15.93
N VAL A 18 -5.06 12.67 -16.05
CA VAL A 18 -4.08 12.59 -14.95
C VAL A 18 -3.72 13.99 -14.48
N SER A 19 -3.30 14.88 -15.40
CA SER A 19 -2.93 16.26 -15.06
C SER A 19 -4.07 17.04 -14.41
N TRP A 20 -5.30 16.87 -14.90
CA TRP A 20 -6.48 17.49 -14.28
C TRP A 20 -6.70 17.00 -12.85
N LEU A 21 -6.61 15.68 -12.62
CA LEU A 21 -6.83 15.08 -11.31
C LEU A 21 -5.76 15.53 -10.31
N GLU A 22 -4.48 15.46 -10.71
CA GLU A 22 -3.35 15.92 -9.88
C GLU A 22 -3.52 17.39 -9.52
N THR A 23 -3.78 18.26 -10.51
CA THR A 23 -3.97 19.70 -10.27
C THR A 23 -5.16 19.99 -9.34
N ALA A 24 -6.23 19.20 -9.44
CA ALA A 24 -7.40 19.35 -8.57
C ALA A 24 -7.09 18.94 -7.13
N LEU A 25 -6.40 17.82 -6.94
CA LEU A 25 -5.97 17.34 -5.62
C LEU A 25 -4.97 18.30 -4.97
N ASP A 26 -3.98 18.79 -5.74
CA ASP A 26 -2.99 19.75 -5.26
C ASP A 26 -3.64 21.06 -4.81
N ARG A 27 -4.64 21.55 -5.56
CA ARG A 27 -5.37 22.76 -5.19
C ARG A 27 -6.15 22.58 -3.88
N GLU A 28 -6.82 21.44 -3.71
CA GLU A 28 -7.57 21.14 -2.49
C GLU A 28 -6.62 21.02 -1.28
N ALA A 29 -5.53 20.27 -1.44
CA ALA A 29 -4.51 20.11 -0.42
C ALA A 29 -3.87 21.45 -0.03
N ALA A 30 -3.67 22.37 -0.99
CA ALA A 30 -3.17 23.71 -0.71
C ALA A 30 -4.21 24.61 -0.02
N ALA A 31 -5.50 24.43 -0.29
CA ALA A 31 -6.58 25.21 0.31
C ALA A 31 -6.86 24.82 1.78
N SER A 32 -6.71 23.53 2.10
CA SER A 32 -6.90 22.99 3.45
C SER A 32 -5.81 21.96 3.77
N PRO A 33 -4.60 22.38 4.13
CA PRO A 33 -3.48 21.48 4.39
C PRO A 33 -3.63 20.77 5.72
N ASP A 34 -4.41 19.69 5.74
CA ASP A 34 -4.54 18.78 6.88
C ASP A 34 -4.48 17.32 6.37
N PRO A 35 -3.28 16.70 6.38
CA PRO A 35 -3.14 15.30 6.00
C PRO A 35 -3.67 14.32 7.07
N GLY A 36 -4.16 14.82 8.21
CA GLY A 36 -4.51 13.99 9.36
C GLY A 36 -3.31 13.35 10.04
N ALA A 37 -3.58 12.49 11.02
CA ALA A 37 -2.55 11.68 11.67
C ALA A 37 -2.35 10.38 10.88
N PRO A 38 -1.11 10.00 10.52
CA PRO A 38 -0.88 8.72 9.88
C PRO A 38 -1.23 7.58 10.84
N ALA A 39 -1.90 6.56 10.31
CA ALA A 39 -2.11 5.31 11.02
C ALA A 39 -0.76 4.69 11.39
N ILE A 40 -0.69 4.02 12.55
CA ILE A 40 0.47 3.17 12.86
C ILE A 40 0.42 1.99 11.89
N HIS A 41 1.31 2.00 10.92
CA HIS A 41 1.40 0.98 9.89
C HIS A 41 2.58 0.05 10.20
N ARG A 42 2.28 -1.18 10.64
CA ARG A 42 3.29 -2.25 10.65
C ARG A 42 3.53 -2.71 9.21
N LEU A 43 4.73 -3.22 8.92
CA LEU A 43 4.99 -3.87 7.64
C LEU A 43 4.08 -5.10 7.49
N ASN A 44 3.42 -5.21 6.35
CA ASN A 44 2.77 -6.45 5.96
C ASN A 44 3.81 -7.49 5.51
N ARG A 45 3.40 -8.73 5.25
CA ARG A 45 4.30 -9.82 4.86
C ARG A 45 5.15 -9.47 3.63
N ALA A 46 4.55 -8.87 2.61
CA ALA A 46 5.26 -8.54 1.37
C ALA A 46 6.30 -7.43 1.60
N GLU A 47 5.92 -6.40 2.35
CA GLU A 47 6.79 -5.27 2.72
C GLU A 47 7.92 -5.73 3.62
N TYR A 48 7.66 -6.61 4.59
CA TYR A 48 8.68 -7.19 5.46
C TYR A 48 9.74 -7.95 4.65
N ARG A 49 9.32 -8.84 3.73
CA ARG A 49 10.24 -9.57 2.85
C ARG A 49 11.08 -8.61 2.01
N ASN A 50 10.44 -7.61 1.40
CA ASN A 50 11.14 -6.64 0.57
C ASN A 50 12.15 -5.84 1.39
N ALA A 51 11.78 -5.40 2.60
CA ALA A 51 12.68 -4.68 3.50
C ALA A 51 13.89 -5.53 3.92
N VAL A 52 13.69 -6.79 4.29
CA VAL A 52 14.80 -7.72 4.62
C VAL A 52 15.74 -7.89 3.42
N ARG A 53 15.18 -8.13 2.23
CA ARG A 53 15.97 -8.26 1.00
C ARG A 53 16.76 -6.99 0.69
N ASP A 54 16.12 -5.84 0.76
CA ASP A 54 16.72 -4.57 0.32
C ASP A 54 17.75 -4.05 1.34
N LEU A 55 17.53 -4.27 2.64
CA LEU A 55 18.44 -3.83 3.70
C LEU A 55 19.62 -4.79 3.91
N LEU A 56 19.37 -6.10 3.82
CA LEU A 56 20.37 -7.13 4.18
C LEU A 56 20.90 -7.91 2.98
N GLY A 57 20.31 -7.77 1.80
CA GLY A 57 20.67 -8.54 0.61
C GLY A 57 20.26 -10.03 0.68
N LEU A 58 19.38 -10.39 1.61
CA LEU A 58 18.96 -11.78 1.84
C LEU A 58 17.62 -12.07 1.16
N ASP A 59 17.60 -13.02 0.24
CA ASP A 59 16.37 -13.53 -0.38
C ASP A 59 15.83 -14.74 0.41
N LEU A 60 15.29 -14.46 1.60
CA LEU A 60 14.70 -15.44 2.49
C LEU A 60 13.22 -15.10 2.69
N ASP A 61 12.33 -16.03 2.36
CA ASP A 61 10.88 -15.82 2.46
C ASP A 61 10.32 -16.09 3.87
N HIS A 62 10.95 -15.47 4.89
CA HIS A 62 10.51 -15.54 6.29
C HIS A 62 9.11 -14.94 6.52
N ALA A 63 8.63 -14.15 5.57
CA ALA A 63 7.28 -13.60 5.60
C ALA A 63 6.20 -14.69 5.57
N ARG A 64 6.49 -15.90 5.07
CA ARG A 64 5.54 -17.03 5.10
C ARG A 64 5.31 -17.57 6.50
N ASP A 65 6.29 -17.37 7.39
CA ASP A 65 6.24 -17.87 8.76
C ASP A 65 5.39 -16.96 9.65
N LEU A 66 5.27 -15.66 9.32
CA LEU A 66 4.39 -14.71 10.02
C LEU A 66 2.91 -15.04 9.82
N PRO A 67 1.94 -14.49 10.57
CA PRO A 67 0.51 -14.70 10.33
C PRO A 67 0.05 -13.95 9.07
N ALA A 68 -1.09 -14.36 8.49
CA ALA A 68 -1.65 -13.65 7.33
C ALA A 68 -2.09 -12.24 7.72
N ASP A 69 -1.92 -11.30 6.81
CA ASP A 69 -2.36 -9.92 6.99
C ASP A 69 -3.87 -9.78 6.83
N ASP A 70 -4.45 -8.89 7.63
CA ASP A 70 -5.85 -8.52 7.48
C ASP A 70 -6.07 -7.70 6.20
N SER A 71 -7.15 -7.97 5.48
CA SER A 71 -7.51 -7.23 4.26
C SER A 71 -8.68 -6.27 4.50
N GLY A 72 -8.55 -5.01 4.07
CA GLY A 72 -9.64 -4.03 4.04
C GLY A 72 -9.79 -3.41 2.66
N TYR A 73 -11.02 -3.12 2.23
CA TYR A 73 -11.30 -2.54 0.90
C TYR A 73 -10.66 -3.28 -0.29
N GLY A 74 -10.30 -4.56 -0.12
CA GLY A 74 -9.62 -5.38 -1.12
C GLY A 74 -8.08 -5.29 -1.12
N PHE A 75 -7.47 -4.61 -0.14
CA PHE A 75 -6.03 -4.45 0.01
C PHE A 75 -5.55 -4.95 1.38
N ASP A 76 -4.34 -5.50 1.42
CA ASP A 76 -3.68 -6.08 2.60
C ASP A 76 -2.52 -5.22 3.14
N ASN A 77 -2.46 -3.95 2.72
CA ASN A 77 -1.45 -2.97 3.12
C ASN A 77 -2.08 -1.71 3.76
N ILE A 78 -3.31 -1.83 4.28
CA ILE A 78 -4.00 -0.71 4.89
C ILE A 78 -3.61 -0.64 6.37
N GLY A 79 -2.89 0.42 6.75
CA GLY A 79 -2.37 0.59 8.13
C GLY A 79 -3.44 0.49 9.21
N ASP A 80 -4.62 1.06 8.99
CA ASP A 80 -5.75 1.01 9.93
C ASP A 80 -6.37 -0.39 10.10
N VAL A 81 -6.07 -1.31 9.18
CA VAL A 81 -6.58 -2.70 9.19
C VAL A 81 -5.52 -3.64 9.75
N LEU A 82 -4.23 -3.33 9.56
CA LEU A 82 -3.13 -4.15 10.03
C LEU A 82 -3.02 -4.12 11.55
N THR A 83 -3.43 -5.21 12.20
CA THR A 83 -3.31 -5.39 13.65
C THR A 83 -2.08 -6.23 14.03
N VAL A 84 -1.53 -6.02 15.22
CA VAL A 84 -0.53 -6.92 15.83
C VAL A 84 -1.25 -7.86 16.78
N SER A 85 -1.36 -9.13 16.41
CA SER A 85 -1.94 -10.17 17.27
C SER A 85 -0.87 -10.86 18.12
N PRO A 86 -1.23 -11.54 19.24
CA PRO A 86 -0.27 -12.29 20.05
C PRO A 86 0.58 -13.30 19.23
N LEU A 87 0.00 -13.91 18.20
CA LEU A 87 0.70 -14.84 17.32
C LEU A 87 1.87 -14.18 16.57
N HIS A 88 1.75 -12.90 16.21
CA HIS A 88 2.86 -12.17 15.60
C HIS A 88 4.04 -12.05 16.56
N VAL A 89 3.77 -11.83 17.85
CA VAL A 89 4.81 -11.73 18.88
C VAL A 89 5.47 -13.08 19.13
N GLU A 90 4.67 -14.15 19.21
CA GLU A 90 5.17 -15.51 19.38
C GLU A 90 6.13 -15.92 18.26
N GLN A 91 5.78 -15.62 17.00
CA GLN A 91 6.60 -15.94 15.84
C GLN A 91 7.84 -15.04 15.68
N TYR A 92 7.84 -13.85 16.29
CA TYR A 92 9.01 -12.98 16.29
C TYR A 92 10.05 -13.39 17.34
N VAL A 93 9.62 -13.93 18.49
CA VAL A 93 10.50 -14.23 19.64
C VAL A 93 11.08 -15.66 19.58
N ALA A 94 10.42 -16.58 18.88
CA ALA A 94 10.86 -17.97 18.73
C ALA A 94 12.10 -18.11 17.83
#